data_AF-A0A2S4MFQ8-F1
#
_entry.id   AF-A0A2S4MFQ8-F1
#
_cell.length_a   1.000
_cell.length_b   1.000
_cell.length_c   1.000
_cell.angle_alpha   90.00
_cell.angle_beta   90.00
_cell.angle_gamma   90.00
#
_symmetry.space_group_name_H-M   'P 1'
#
loop_
_entity.id
_entity.type
_entity.pdbx_description
1 polymer ?
#
loop_
_entity_poly.entity_id
_entity_poly.type
_entity_poly.pdbx_seq_one_letter_code
_entity_poly.pdbx_strand_id
1 'polypeptide(L)'
;MNAVPEYARRPEVGAAAPMSPSLVKLIRRASELGWRCLARTWNGYHARYAFECPNGHLQERQAVAVTYGIPVCRHCEADAIRDRWMATLARRGGELVEGTFTGLEKRYRLRCAKGHEWEAQGGKIAGGYWCPGCRNERMARRHLRADGLERLQVAAREKGGRCLTTEYTGGSGYYPFECALGHRWSAQGAEIVRGQWCPGCKKKVIGAKTGARQFYRDGLQRLQEAARQHGGTCLATTYTGAKSHYPFRCAHGHGWEARANQVWYGKWCRECYWDSLKHSIQEMQALARSHGGECVSSEYVDTRTKLQWRCERGHAWSTRPAVIIRGGGWCPLCANLERSKKRGKRLKYDFEG
;
A
#
# COMPACT_ATOMS: atom_id res chain seq x y z
N MET A 1 -73.89 -68.80 34.93
CA MET A 1 -72.60 -68.84 34.20
C MET A 1 -72.85 -68.14 32.87
N ASN A 2 -72.35 -66.94 32.56
CA ASN A 2 -71.08 -66.33 32.93
C ASN A 2 -71.17 -64.80 32.90
N ALA A 3 -70.46 -64.21 33.87
CA ALA A 3 -69.73 -62.94 33.87
C ALA A 3 -70.24 -61.77 32.99
N VAL A 4 -70.72 -60.73 33.68
CA VAL A 4 -70.74 -59.35 33.21
C VAL A 4 -69.29 -58.83 33.18
N PRO A 5 -68.77 -58.28 32.07
CA PRO A 5 -67.54 -57.49 32.10
C PRO A 5 -67.87 -56.00 32.18
N GLU A 6 -67.53 -55.46 33.35
CA GLU A 6 -67.03 -54.12 33.65
C GLU A 6 -66.86 -53.16 32.46
N TYR A 7 -67.70 -52.12 32.44
CA TYR A 7 -67.67 -51.03 31.48
C TYR A 7 -66.32 -50.29 31.57
N ALA A 8 -65.55 -50.34 30.47
CA ALA A 8 -64.34 -49.58 30.31
C ALA A 8 -64.62 -48.07 30.52
N ARG A 9 -63.89 -47.49 31.48
CA ARG A 9 -63.93 -46.05 31.78
C ARG A 9 -63.65 -45.25 30.51
N ARG A 10 -64.59 -44.40 30.14
CA ARG A 10 -64.32 -43.27 29.23
C ARG A 10 -63.21 -42.42 29.85
N PRO A 11 -62.16 -42.03 29.12
CA PRO A 11 -61.27 -41.00 29.61
C PRO A 11 -62.07 -39.70 29.69
N GLU A 12 -62.17 -39.18 30.90
CA GLU A 12 -62.72 -37.87 31.19
C GLU A 12 -62.06 -36.85 30.27
N VAL A 13 -62.89 -36.09 29.55
CA VAL A 13 -62.46 -34.85 28.89
C VAL A 13 -62.01 -33.94 30.02
N GLY A 14 -60.70 -33.92 30.28
CA GLY A 14 -60.09 -33.07 31.28
C GLY A 14 -60.52 -31.65 31.03
N ALA A 15 -61.33 -31.12 31.94
CA ALA A 15 -61.69 -29.71 31.99
C ALA A 15 -60.38 -28.90 31.89
N ALA A 16 -60.30 -28.04 30.89
CA ALA A 16 -59.18 -27.13 30.74
C ALA A 16 -59.02 -26.37 32.07
N ALA A 17 -57.90 -26.60 32.75
CA ALA A 17 -57.57 -25.87 33.98
C ALA A 17 -57.79 -24.37 33.74
N PRO A 18 -58.36 -23.63 34.71
CA PRO A 18 -58.65 -22.21 34.52
C PRO A 18 -57.36 -21.50 34.07
N MET A 19 -57.41 -20.87 32.89
CA MET A 19 -56.27 -20.14 32.36
C MET A 19 -55.82 -19.14 33.39
N SER A 20 -54.52 -19.15 33.72
CA SER A 20 -54.01 -18.26 34.75
C SER A 20 -54.32 -16.80 34.39
N PRO A 21 -54.69 -15.94 35.36
CA PRO A 21 -54.99 -14.54 35.07
C PRO A 21 -53.86 -13.82 34.32
N SER A 22 -52.61 -14.23 34.55
CA SER A 22 -51.43 -13.71 33.87
C SER A 22 -51.32 -14.17 32.40
N LEU A 23 -51.71 -15.43 32.09
CA LEU A 23 -51.79 -15.91 30.72
C LEU A 23 -52.89 -15.21 29.93
N VAL A 24 -54.05 -14.99 30.54
CA VAL A 24 -55.16 -14.24 29.93
C VAL A 24 -54.73 -12.80 29.61
N LYS A 25 -54.00 -12.13 30.52
CA LYS A 25 -53.42 -10.80 30.27
C LYS A 25 -52.43 -10.81 29.11
N LEU A 26 -51.56 -11.82 29.04
CA LEU A 26 -50.59 -11.96 27.94
C LEU A 26 -51.29 -12.19 26.59
N ILE A 27 -52.27 -13.09 26.53
CA ILE A 27 -53.04 -13.39 25.31
C ILE A 27 -53.79 -12.14 24.85
N ARG A 28 -54.51 -11.46 25.75
CA ARG A 28 -55.22 -10.22 25.44
C ARG A 28 -54.28 -9.15 24.89
N ARG A 29 -53.14 -8.95 25.56
CA ARG A 29 -52.14 -7.96 25.13
C ARG A 29 -51.54 -8.31 23.77
N ALA A 30 -51.23 -9.58 23.53
CA ALA A 30 -50.76 -10.03 22.22
C ALA A 30 -51.81 -9.74 21.12
N SER A 31 -53.08 -10.07 21.36
CA SER A 31 -54.17 -9.81 20.42
C SER A 31 -54.40 -8.32 20.15
N GLU A 32 -54.33 -7.46 21.17
CA GLU A 32 -54.39 -5.99 21.01
C GLU A 32 -53.28 -5.44 20.10
N LEU A 33 -52.12 -6.12 20.07
CA LEU A 33 -51.00 -5.79 19.21
C LEU A 33 -51.06 -6.52 17.85
N GLY A 34 -52.11 -7.30 17.58
CA GLY A 34 -52.30 -8.06 16.35
C GLY A 34 -51.60 -9.42 16.31
N TRP A 35 -51.10 -9.93 17.44
CA TRP A 35 -50.38 -11.21 17.54
C TRP A 35 -51.24 -12.30 18.18
N ARG A 36 -51.14 -13.52 17.66
CA ARG A 36 -51.77 -14.71 18.24
C ARG A 36 -50.80 -15.42 19.17
N CYS A 37 -51.10 -15.46 20.47
CA CYS A 37 -50.33 -16.25 21.44
C CYS A 37 -50.80 -17.70 21.42
N LEU A 38 -49.87 -18.65 21.25
CA LEU A 38 -50.17 -20.10 21.16
C LEU A 38 -49.97 -20.85 22.48
N ALA A 39 -49.66 -20.11 23.56
CA ALA A 39 -49.42 -20.68 24.87
C ALA A 39 -50.70 -21.26 25.49
N ARG A 40 -50.61 -22.48 26.03
CA ARG A 40 -51.71 -23.15 26.74
C ARG A 40 -51.54 -23.16 28.26
N THR A 41 -50.34 -22.90 28.76
CA THR A 41 -49.99 -22.90 30.18
C THR A 41 -49.12 -21.69 30.53
N TRP A 42 -49.13 -21.26 31.79
CA TRP A 42 -48.34 -20.14 32.28
C TRP A 42 -47.14 -20.62 33.09
N ASN A 43 -45.94 -20.26 32.63
CA ASN A 43 -44.66 -20.64 33.22
C ASN A 43 -43.88 -19.42 33.75
N GLY A 44 -44.53 -18.26 33.93
CA GLY A 44 -43.92 -17.02 34.42
C GLY A 44 -43.56 -16.01 33.32
N TYR A 45 -43.12 -14.81 33.75
CA TYR A 45 -42.86 -13.67 32.85
C TYR A 45 -41.60 -13.81 32.00
N HIS A 46 -40.60 -14.56 32.48
CA HIS A 46 -39.34 -14.82 31.76
C HIS A 46 -39.37 -16.11 30.94
N ALA A 47 -40.45 -16.91 31.04
CA ALA A 47 -40.63 -18.07 30.20
C ALA A 47 -40.90 -17.67 28.75
N ARG A 48 -40.47 -18.51 27.81
CA ARG A 48 -40.66 -18.30 26.37
C ARG A 48 -41.98 -18.91 25.94
N TYR A 49 -42.72 -18.15 25.13
CA TYR A 49 -43.98 -18.55 24.54
C TYR A 49 -43.93 -18.31 23.04
N ALA A 50 -44.63 -19.16 22.29
CA ALA A 50 -44.77 -19.02 20.86
C ALA A 50 -45.88 -18.00 20.54
N PHE A 51 -45.55 -17.05 19.67
CA PHE A 51 -46.46 -16.05 19.14
C PHE A 51 -46.42 -16.09 17.61
N GLU A 52 -47.56 -15.83 17.00
CA GLU A 52 -47.73 -15.76 15.56
C GLU A 52 -48.14 -14.34 15.17
N CYS A 53 -47.44 -13.76 14.21
CA CYS A 53 -47.73 -12.40 13.75
C CYS A 53 -48.89 -12.38 12.72
N PRO A 54 -49.41 -11.20 12.33
CA PRO A 54 -50.47 -11.09 11.33
C PRO A 54 -50.18 -11.77 9.97
N ASN A 55 -48.89 -11.87 9.61
CA ASN A 55 -48.45 -12.51 8.37
C ASN A 55 -48.18 -14.02 8.55
N GLY A 56 -48.56 -14.63 9.68
CA GLY A 56 -48.43 -16.07 9.94
C GLY A 56 -47.05 -16.54 10.43
N HIS A 57 -46.10 -15.63 10.73
CA HIS A 57 -44.77 -16.04 11.20
C HIS A 57 -44.74 -16.40 12.68
N LEU A 58 -44.25 -17.60 12.98
CA LEU A 58 -44.03 -18.09 14.34
C LEU A 58 -42.74 -17.53 14.94
N GLN A 59 -42.80 -17.01 16.16
CA GLN A 59 -41.66 -16.54 16.94
C GLN A 59 -41.81 -16.85 18.42
N GLU A 60 -40.72 -17.27 19.04
CA GLU A 60 -40.66 -17.44 20.49
C GLU A 60 -40.11 -16.20 21.19
N ARG A 61 -40.83 -15.74 22.22
CA ARG A 61 -40.44 -14.59 23.04
C ARG A 61 -40.82 -14.77 24.49
N GLN A 62 -40.15 -14.04 25.36
CA GLN A 62 -40.54 -13.99 26.76
C GLN A 62 -41.84 -13.21 26.94
N ALA A 63 -42.70 -13.63 27.87
CA ALA A 63 -43.96 -12.93 28.14
C ALA A 63 -43.75 -11.45 28.49
N VAL A 64 -42.72 -11.12 29.29
CA VAL A 64 -42.38 -9.74 29.67
C VAL A 64 -42.19 -8.80 28.48
N ALA A 65 -41.63 -9.29 27.37
CA ALA A 65 -41.35 -8.50 26.18
C ALA A 65 -42.61 -8.15 25.36
N VAL A 66 -43.69 -8.92 25.51
CA VAL A 66 -44.99 -8.67 24.87
C VAL A 66 -45.91 -7.90 25.82
N THR A 67 -45.85 -8.18 27.12
CA THR A 67 -46.65 -7.49 28.14
C THR A 67 -46.30 -6.00 28.23
N TYR A 68 -45.00 -5.66 28.22
CA TYR A 68 -44.52 -4.28 28.41
C TYR A 68 -43.88 -3.66 27.17
N GLY A 69 -43.87 -4.35 26.03
CA GLY A 69 -43.24 -3.89 24.79
C GLY A 69 -44.17 -3.97 23.58
N ILE A 70 -43.65 -3.55 22.42
CA ILE A 70 -44.29 -3.71 21.11
C ILE A 70 -43.48 -4.76 20.33
N PRO A 71 -44.00 -5.98 20.13
CA PRO A 71 -43.26 -7.03 19.46
C PRO A 71 -43.20 -6.75 17.95
N VAL A 72 -41.97 -6.56 17.43
CA VAL A 72 -41.69 -6.47 15.99
C VAL A 72 -41.39 -7.86 15.44
N CYS A 73 -42.00 -8.26 14.32
CA CYS A 73 -41.73 -9.54 13.70
C CYS A 73 -40.42 -9.50 12.88
N ARG A 74 -39.39 -10.26 13.31
CA ARG A 74 -38.09 -10.32 12.61
C ARG A 74 -38.20 -10.94 11.21
N HIS A 75 -39.14 -11.89 11.03
CA HIS A 75 -39.40 -12.50 9.72
C HIS A 75 -40.10 -11.51 8.78
N CYS A 76 -41.12 -10.76 9.24
CA CYS A 76 -41.74 -9.72 8.43
C CYS A 76 -40.76 -8.61 8.06
N GLU A 77 -39.83 -8.25 8.96
CA GLU A 77 -38.78 -7.29 8.66
C GLU A 77 -37.83 -7.84 7.58
N ALA A 78 -37.44 -9.11 7.67
CA ALA A 78 -36.63 -9.77 6.64
C ALA A 78 -37.36 -9.88 5.30
N ASP A 79 -38.66 -10.22 5.30
CA ASP A 79 -39.50 -10.25 4.10
C ASP A 79 -39.63 -8.87 3.49
N ALA A 80 -39.90 -7.83 4.28
CA ALA A 80 -39.98 -6.47 3.78
C ALA A 80 -38.65 -5.98 3.17
N ILE A 81 -37.51 -6.39 3.74
CA ILE A 81 -36.18 -6.12 3.18
C ILE A 81 -36.01 -6.87 1.85
N ARG A 82 -36.37 -8.17 1.82
CA ARG A 82 -36.32 -8.99 0.60
C ARG A 82 -37.18 -8.38 -0.50
N ASP A 83 -38.43 -8.05 -0.22
CA ASP A 83 -39.40 -7.57 -1.20
C ASP A 83 -38.97 -6.21 -1.75
N ARG A 84 -38.46 -5.31 -0.90
CA ARG A 84 -37.87 -4.04 -1.34
C ARG A 84 -36.64 -4.24 -2.22
N TRP A 85 -35.80 -5.22 -1.89
CA TRP A 85 -34.61 -5.53 -2.66
C TRP A 85 -34.98 -6.13 -4.02
N MET A 86 -35.93 -7.07 -4.06
CA MET A 86 -36.48 -7.65 -5.29
C MET A 86 -37.16 -6.59 -6.16
N ALA A 87 -37.94 -5.67 -5.56
CA ALA A 87 -38.52 -4.53 -6.28
C ALA A 87 -37.44 -3.60 -6.85
N THR A 88 -36.30 -3.44 -6.16
CA THR A 88 -35.15 -2.68 -6.67
C THR A 88 -34.53 -3.34 -7.88
N LEU A 89 -34.43 -4.68 -7.89
CA LEU A 89 -33.98 -5.43 -9.06
C LEU A 89 -34.96 -5.26 -10.23
N ALA A 90 -36.25 -5.50 -10.01
CA ALA A 90 -37.29 -5.39 -11.03
C ALA A 90 -37.34 -3.99 -11.66
N ARG A 91 -37.36 -2.93 -10.84
CA ARG A 91 -37.38 -1.53 -11.32
C ARG A 91 -36.19 -1.18 -12.20
N ARG A 92 -35.02 -1.78 -11.95
CA ARG A 92 -33.79 -1.52 -12.70
C ARG A 92 -33.56 -2.53 -13.82
N GLY A 93 -34.54 -3.39 -14.11
CA GLY A 93 -34.48 -4.44 -15.11
C GLY A 93 -33.35 -5.42 -14.85
N GLY A 94 -33.12 -5.77 -13.58
CA GLY A 94 -32.15 -6.79 -13.20
C GLY A 94 -32.83 -8.01 -12.60
N GLU A 95 -32.15 -9.14 -12.68
CA GLU A 95 -32.57 -10.40 -12.11
C GLU A 95 -31.44 -11.06 -11.33
N LEU A 96 -31.84 -11.91 -10.38
CA LEU A 96 -30.93 -12.76 -9.63
C LEU A 96 -30.67 -14.02 -10.46
N VAL A 97 -29.40 -14.26 -10.81
CA VAL A 97 -29.01 -15.37 -11.69
C VAL A 97 -29.09 -16.70 -10.95
N GLU A 98 -28.70 -16.71 -9.68
CA GLU A 98 -28.61 -17.92 -8.88
C GLU A 98 -28.93 -17.65 -7.40
N GLY A 99 -29.65 -18.58 -6.79
CA GLY A 99 -29.98 -18.58 -5.36
C GLY A 99 -31.18 -17.72 -4.98
N THR A 100 -31.40 -17.57 -3.67
CA THR A 100 -32.45 -16.72 -3.09
C THR A 100 -31.83 -15.62 -2.24
N PHE A 101 -32.54 -14.50 -2.11
CA PHE A 101 -32.10 -13.43 -1.21
C PHE A 101 -32.25 -13.87 0.25
N THR A 102 -31.13 -13.81 0.97
CA THR A 102 -30.95 -14.30 2.34
C THR A 102 -30.46 -13.20 3.30
N GLY A 103 -30.21 -11.98 2.80
CA GLY A 103 -29.84 -10.82 3.63
C GLY A 103 -28.93 -9.82 2.91
N LEU A 104 -28.83 -8.61 3.45
CA LEU A 104 -28.07 -7.52 2.82
C LEU A 104 -26.54 -7.72 2.88
N GLU A 105 -26.04 -8.51 3.83
CA GLU A 105 -24.60 -8.73 3.99
C GLU A 105 -24.01 -9.73 2.98
N LYS A 106 -24.85 -10.54 2.35
CA LYS A 106 -24.41 -11.58 1.41
C LYS A 106 -24.19 -11.03 0.01
N ARG A 107 -23.43 -11.77 -0.79
CA ARG A 107 -23.12 -11.46 -2.19
C ARG A 107 -23.99 -12.29 -3.11
N TYR A 108 -24.46 -11.65 -4.18
CA TYR A 108 -25.40 -12.20 -5.13
C TYR A 108 -24.90 -11.97 -6.56
N ARG A 109 -25.09 -12.97 -7.42
CA ARG A 109 -24.81 -12.88 -8.85
C ARG A 109 -26.05 -12.36 -9.57
N LEU A 110 -25.92 -11.20 -10.19
CA LEU A 110 -27.01 -10.44 -10.80
C LEU A 110 -26.77 -10.29 -12.29
N ARG A 111 -27.85 -10.27 -13.07
CA ARG A 111 -27.84 -9.97 -14.50
C ARG A 111 -28.73 -8.77 -14.78
N CYS A 112 -28.30 -7.84 -15.63
CA CYS A 112 -29.14 -6.72 -16.05
C CYS A 112 -29.83 -6.99 -17.39
N ALA A 113 -30.77 -6.13 -17.78
CA ALA A 113 -31.49 -6.21 -19.05
C ALA A 113 -30.60 -6.21 -20.31
N LYS A 114 -29.34 -5.73 -20.21
CA LYS A 114 -28.36 -5.80 -21.30
C LYS A 114 -27.53 -7.09 -21.30
N GLY A 115 -27.81 -8.04 -20.41
CA GLY A 115 -27.08 -9.31 -20.30
C GLY A 115 -25.77 -9.23 -19.51
N HIS A 116 -25.40 -8.09 -18.92
CA HIS A 116 -24.21 -8.02 -18.08
C HIS A 116 -24.44 -8.77 -16.77
N GLU A 117 -23.58 -9.75 -16.49
CA GLU A 117 -23.55 -10.46 -15.21
C GLU A 117 -22.47 -9.87 -14.30
N TRP A 118 -22.80 -9.64 -13.04
CA TRP A 118 -21.84 -9.19 -12.03
C TRP A 118 -22.21 -9.68 -10.65
N GLU A 119 -21.25 -9.64 -9.74
CA GLU A 119 -21.45 -10.00 -8.35
C GLU A 119 -21.45 -8.75 -7.46
N ALA A 120 -22.44 -8.64 -6.57
CA ALA A 120 -22.53 -7.52 -5.64
C ALA A 120 -23.15 -7.93 -4.31
N GLN A 121 -22.79 -7.19 -3.26
CA GLN A 121 -23.39 -7.35 -1.94
C GLN A 121 -24.82 -6.76 -1.92
N GLY A 122 -25.76 -7.43 -1.25
CA GLY A 122 -27.17 -7.02 -1.17
C GLY A 122 -27.35 -5.56 -0.71
N GLY A 123 -26.61 -5.16 0.34
CA GLY A 123 -26.60 -3.81 0.87
C GLY A 123 -26.11 -2.75 -0.11
N LYS A 124 -25.15 -3.08 -1.00
CA LYS A 124 -24.69 -2.14 -2.04
C LYS A 124 -25.76 -1.89 -3.09
N ILE A 125 -26.49 -2.93 -3.47
CA ILE A 125 -27.62 -2.81 -4.42
C ILE A 125 -28.74 -1.98 -3.81
N ALA A 126 -29.08 -2.23 -2.53
CA ALA A 126 -30.03 -1.40 -1.78
C ALA A 126 -29.58 0.07 -1.66
N GLY A 127 -28.28 0.29 -1.44
CA GLY A 127 -27.63 1.61 -1.40
C GLY A 127 -27.46 2.30 -2.76
N GLY A 128 -27.97 1.69 -3.84
CA GLY A 128 -28.05 2.32 -5.15
C GLY A 128 -26.96 1.95 -6.15
N TYR A 129 -25.94 1.17 -5.76
CA TYR A 129 -24.95 0.62 -6.70
C TYR A 129 -25.64 -0.28 -7.74
N TRP A 130 -25.13 -0.28 -8.98
CA TRP A 130 -25.73 -1.04 -10.08
C TRP A 130 -24.68 -1.51 -11.10
N CYS A 131 -25.15 -2.29 -12.08
CA CYS A 131 -24.42 -2.90 -13.18
C CYS A 131 -23.18 -2.09 -13.64
N PRO A 132 -21.96 -2.61 -13.38
CA PRO A 132 -20.71 -1.99 -13.81
C PRO A 132 -20.58 -1.91 -15.33
N GLY A 133 -21.04 -2.94 -16.06
CA GLY A 133 -21.04 -2.95 -17.52
C GLY A 133 -21.81 -1.77 -18.10
N CYS A 134 -23.08 -1.61 -17.70
CA CYS A 134 -23.90 -0.47 -18.11
C CYS A 134 -23.30 0.89 -17.70
N ARG A 135 -22.71 0.98 -16.51
CA ARG A 135 -22.03 2.20 -16.05
C ARG A 135 -20.83 2.52 -16.93
N ASN A 136 -20.01 1.53 -17.25
CA ASN A 136 -18.82 1.65 -18.07
C ASN A 136 -19.17 1.99 -19.51
N GLU A 137 -20.21 1.38 -20.08
CA GLU A 137 -20.73 1.75 -21.41
C GLU A 137 -21.20 3.20 -21.46
N ARG A 138 -21.98 3.64 -20.46
CA ARG A 138 -22.45 5.03 -20.39
C ARG A 138 -21.28 5.99 -20.24
N MET A 139 -20.28 5.63 -19.43
CA MET A 139 -19.06 6.40 -19.24
C MET A 139 -18.25 6.45 -20.55
N ALA A 140 -18.06 5.32 -21.22
CA ALA A 140 -17.40 5.22 -22.52
C ALA A 140 -18.09 6.09 -23.56
N ARG A 141 -19.43 6.04 -23.67
CA ARG A 141 -20.21 6.92 -24.56
C ARG A 141 -20.05 8.40 -24.22
N ARG A 142 -20.02 8.77 -22.93
CA ARG A 142 -19.81 10.16 -22.50
C ARG A 142 -18.39 10.67 -22.79
N HIS A 143 -17.40 9.77 -22.75
CA HIS A 143 -16.02 10.09 -23.08
C HIS A 143 -15.68 9.95 -24.57
N LEU A 144 -16.58 9.33 -25.35
CA LEU A 144 -16.51 9.30 -26.81
C LEU A 144 -16.95 10.67 -27.32
N ARG A 145 -15.99 11.47 -27.75
CA ARG A 145 -16.31 12.71 -28.45
C ARG A 145 -16.72 12.40 -29.88
N ALA A 146 -17.79 13.02 -30.37
CA ALA A 146 -18.25 12.88 -31.74
C ALA A 146 -17.19 13.35 -32.75
N ASP A 147 -16.41 14.38 -32.41
CA ASP A 147 -15.29 14.93 -33.19
C ASP A 147 -13.95 14.23 -32.89
N GLY A 148 -13.95 13.14 -32.13
CA GLY A 148 -12.74 12.54 -31.57
C GLY A 148 -11.76 12.01 -32.62
N LEU A 149 -12.27 11.37 -33.68
CA LEU A 149 -11.46 10.88 -34.80
C LEU A 149 -10.86 12.03 -35.61
N GLU A 150 -11.70 13.02 -35.96
CA GLU A 150 -11.30 14.17 -36.76
C GLU A 150 -10.17 14.93 -36.07
N ARG A 151 -10.32 15.22 -34.78
CA ARG A 151 -9.28 15.88 -33.99
C ARG A 151 -7.99 15.10 -33.93
N LEU A 152 -8.08 13.77 -33.84
CA LEU A 152 -6.90 12.92 -33.83
C LEU A 152 -6.18 12.95 -35.17
N GLN A 153 -6.93 12.93 -36.27
CA GLN A 153 -6.40 13.04 -37.63
C GLN A 153 -5.83 14.43 -37.92
N VAL A 154 -6.46 15.51 -37.43
CA VAL A 154 -5.94 16.88 -37.50
C VAL A 154 -4.63 17.00 -36.72
N ALA A 155 -4.59 16.55 -35.47
CA ALA A 155 -3.38 16.59 -34.65
C ALA A 155 -2.23 15.79 -35.28
N ALA A 156 -2.53 14.66 -35.92
CA ALA A 156 -1.54 13.90 -36.68
C ALA A 156 -0.99 14.68 -37.88
N ARG A 157 -1.87 15.34 -38.65
CA ARG A 157 -1.50 16.17 -39.81
C ARG A 157 -0.65 17.37 -39.41
N GLU A 158 -1.04 18.09 -38.36
CA GLU A 158 -0.28 19.24 -37.82
C GLU A 158 1.14 18.87 -37.40
N LYS A 159 1.37 17.63 -36.95
CA LYS A 159 2.69 17.10 -36.59
C LYS A 159 3.44 16.48 -37.78
N GLY A 160 2.95 16.67 -39.00
CA GLY A 160 3.57 16.15 -40.22
C GLY A 160 3.49 14.63 -40.32
N GLY A 161 2.36 14.03 -39.97
CA GLY A 161 2.10 12.61 -40.22
C GLY A 161 0.62 12.31 -40.38
N ARG A 162 0.27 11.03 -40.25
CA ARG A 162 -1.11 10.56 -40.41
C ARG A 162 -1.50 9.55 -39.36
N CYS A 163 -2.76 9.59 -38.97
CA CYS A 163 -3.41 8.55 -38.21
C CYS A 163 -3.91 7.49 -39.20
N LEU A 164 -3.63 6.20 -38.93
CA LEU A 164 -3.98 5.11 -39.83
C LEU A 164 -5.32 4.45 -39.49
N THR A 165 -5.99 4.88 -38.41
CA THR A 165 -7.31 4.35 -38.03
C THR A 165 -8.45 5.08 -38.74
N THR A 166 -9.52 4.35 -39.02
CA THR A 166 -10.82 4.86 -39.46
C THR A 166 -11.86 4.85 -38.33
N GLU A 167 -11.53 4.23 -37.19
CA GLU A 167 -12.43 4.08 -36.03
C GLU A 167 -11.87 4.78 -34.79
N TYR A 168 -12.77 5.35 -33.98
CA TYR A 168 -12.44 6.00 -32.72
C TYR A 168 -13.17 5.33 -31.56
N THR A 169 -12.39 4.78 -30.64
CA THR A 169 -12.84 4.06 -29.45
C THR A 169 -12.75 4.92 -28.17
N GLY A 170 -12.33 6.19 -28.29
CA GLY A 170 -12.20 7.14 -27.19
C GLY A 170 -10.80 7.72 -27.01
N GLY A 171 -10.66 8.74 -26.17
CA GLY A 171 -9.39 9.43 -25.96
C GLY A 171 -8.30 8.55 -25.37
N SER A 172 -8.66 7.55 -24.58
CA SER A 172 -7.73 6.57 -24.00
C SER A 172 -7.43 5.39 -24.93
N GLY A 173 -8.10 5.32 -26.10
CA GLY A 173 -7.87 4.28 -27.10
C GLY A 173 -6.48 4.40 -27.70
N TYR A 174 -5.90 3.26 -28.09
CA TYR A 174 -4.62 3.18 -28.79
C TYR A 174 -4.86 3.16 -30.29
N TYR A 175 -4.12 3.99 -31.02
CA TYR A 175 -4.28 4.14 -32.46
C TYR A 175 -2.93 4.07 -33.17
N PRO A 176 -2.88 3.51 -34.39
CA PRO A 176 -1.69 3.51 -35.22
C PRO A 176 -1.45 4.88 -35.88
N PHE A 177 -0.20 5.33 -35.87
CA PHE A 177 0.28 6.57 -36.51
C PHE A 177 1.52 6.31 -37.35
N GLU A 178 1.72 7.17 -38.34
CA GLU A 178 2.90 7.22 -39.20
C GLU A 178 3.37 8.67 -39.34
N CYS A 179 4.65 8.96 -39.12
CA CYS A 179 5.21 10.31 -39.30
C CYS A 179 5.80 10.49 -40.72
N ALA A 180 6.13 11.74 -41.09
CA ALA A 180 6.77 12.05 -42.37
C ALA A 180 8.09 11.32 -42.62
N LEU A 181 8.81 10.90 -41.57
CA LEU A 181 10.03 10.11 -41.70
C LEU A 181 9.76 8.59 -41.83
N GLY A 182 8.51 8.18 -41.98
CA GLY A 182 8.10 6.79 -42.16
C GLY A 182 8.07 5.93 -40.90
N HIS A 183 8.30 6.51 -39.71
CA HIS A 183 8.20 5.73 -38.47
C HIS A 183 6.73 5.43 -38.16
N ARG A 184 6.42 4.15 -37.92
CA ARG A 184 5.10 3.68 -37.49
C ARG A 184 5.09 3.33 -36.01
N TRP A 185 4.07 3.77 -35.27
CA TRP A 185 3.91 3.45 -33.85
C TRP A 185 2.43 3.45 -33.43
N SER A 186 2.15 2.86 -32.27
CA SER A 186 0.84 2.92 -31.62
C SER A 186 0.91 3.83 -30.39
N ALA A 187 -0.07 4.71 -30.20
CA ALA A 187 -0.13 5.63 -29.07
C ALA A 187 -1.58 5.96 -28.67
N GLN A 188 -1.77 6.47 -27.45
CA GLN A 188 -3.08 6.89 -26.99
C GLN A 188 -3.54 8.17 -27.69
N GLY A 189 -4.80 8.21 -28.13
CA GLY A 189 -5.34 9.35 -28.89
C GLY A 189 -5.24 10.69 -28.14
N ALA A 190 -5.52 10.69 -26.83
CA ALA A 190 -5.44 11.88 -25.99
C ALA A 190 -4.00 12.43 -25.85
N GLU A 191 -2.98 11.57 -25.89
CA GLU A 191 -1.58 12.01 -25.81
C GLU A 191 -1.12 12.70 -27.09
N ILE A 192 -1.56 12.18 -28.23
CA ILE A 192 -1.30 12.80 -29.54
C ILE A 192 -1.95 14.17 -29.63
N VAL A 193 -3.22 14.29 -29.22
CA VAL A 193 -3.94 15.57 -29.19
C VAL A 193 -3.30 16.57 -28.21
N ARG A 194 -2.68 16.11 -27.11
CA ARG A 194 -1.89 16.97 -26.18
C ARG A 194 -0.52 17.36 -26.74
N GLY A 195 -0.10 16.81 -27.88
CA GLY A 195 1.12 17.19 -28.57
C GLY A 195 2.32 16.25 -28.39
N GLN A 196 2.17 15.09 -27.74
CA GLN A 196 3.18 14.03 -27.85
C GLN A 196 3.20 13.50 -29.28
N TRP A 197 4.39 13.21 -29.80
CA TRP A 197 4.55 12.74 -31.17
C TRP A 197 5.69 11.72 -31.31
N CYS A 198 5.88 11.24 -32.54
CA CYS A 198 6.79 10.18 -32.98
C CYS A 198 8.01 9.95 -32.05
N PRO A 199 8.03 8.82 -31.32
CA PRO A 199 9.14 8.45 -30.45
C PRO A 199 10.48 8.31 -31.20
N GLY A 200 10.45 7.84 -32.45
CA GLY A 200 11.64 7.70 -33.30
C GLY A 200 12.27 9.05 -33.62
N CYS A 201 11.46 10.04 -34.03
CA CYS A 201 11.92 11.41 -34.27
C CYS A 201 12.43 12.06 -32.98
N LYS A 202 11.70 11.90 -31.86
CA LYS A 202 12.10 12.41 -30.55
C LYS A 202 13.46 11.85 -30.11
N LYS A 203 13.69 10.54 -30.31
CA LYS A 203 14.99 9.89 -30.04
C LYS A 203 16.11 10.42 -30.93
N LYS A 204 15.87 10.67 -32.23
CA LYS A 204 16.88 11.27 -33.13
C LYS A 204 17.25 12.70 -32.72
N VAL A 205 16.27 13.53 -32.34
CA VAL A 205 16.51 14.91 -31.88
C VAL A 205 17.24 14.93 -30.54
N ILE A 206 16.83 14.09 -29.58
CA ILE A 206 17.52 13.96 -28.29
C ILE A 206 18.92 13.38 -28.50
N GLY A 207 19.07 12.40 -29.40
CA GLY A 207 20.36 11.80 -29.77
C GLY A 207 21.32 12.82 -30.39
N ALA A 208 20.84 13.68 -31.29
CA ALA A 208 21.62 14.77 -31.87
C ALA A 208 22.02 15.84 -30.84
N LYS A 209 21.08 16.27 -29.97
CA LYS A 209 21.39 17.20 -28.87
C LYS A 209 22.34 16.59 -27.82
N THR A 210 22.21 15.30 -27.56
CA THR A 210 23.08 14.56 -26.63
C THR A 210 24.47 14.30 -27.25
N GLY A 211 24.55 14.06 -28.56
CA GLY A 211 25.78 13.96 -29.32
C GLY A 211 26.53 15.30 -29.38
N ALA A 212 25.83 16.40 -29.64
CA ALA A 212 26.40 17.75 -29.58
C ALA A 212 26.91 18.10 -28.16
N ARG A 213 26.22 17.68 -27.09
CA ARG A 213 26.72 17.78 -25.71
C ARG A 213 27.89 16.84 -25.39
N GLN A 214 28.08 15.77 -26.18
CA GLN A 214 29.21 14.87 -26.01
C GLN A 214 30.48 15.44 -26.66
N PHE A 215 30.37 16.23 -27.72
CA PHE A 215 31.49 16.90 -28.39
C PHE A 215 31.53 18.39 -28.03
N TYR A 216 31.94 18.71 -26.79
CA TYR A 216 32.31 20.09 -26.46
C TYR A 216 33.45 20.53 -27.38
N ARG A 217 33.26 21.65 -28.09
CA ARG A 217 34.28 22.22 -29.00
C ARG A 217 35.59 22.56 -28.26
N ASP A 218 35.48 22.88 -26.97
CA ASP A 218 36.56 23.16 -26.02
C ASP A 218 36.82 21.98 -25.06
N GLY A 219 36.34 20.77 -25.38
CA GLY A 219 36.34 19.62 -24.47
C GLY A 219 37.71 19.20 -23.98
N LEU A 220 38.74 19.29 -24.83
CA LEU A 220 40.13 18.99 -24.44
C LEU A 220 40.66 20.03 -23.44
N GLN A 221 40.46 21.32 -23.72
CA GLN A 221 40.90 22.42 -22.86
C GLN A 221 40.25 22.33 -21.48
N ARG A 222 38.94 22.05 -21.42
CA ARG A 222 38.22 21.82 -20.16
C ARG A 222 38.75 20.64 -19.38
N LEU A 223 39.18 19.58 -20.06
CA LEU A 223 39.72 18.39 -19.43
C LEU A 223 41.12 18.62 -18.85
N GLN A 224 41.95 19.37 -19.57
CA GLN A 224 43.28 19.80 -19.12
C GLN A 224 43.18 20.77 -17.94
N GLU A 225 42.24 21.72 -17.98
CA GLU A 225 42.00 22.65 -16.87
C GLU A 225 41.49 21.93 -15.62
N ALA A 226 40.53 21.00 -15.77
CA ALA A 226 40.05 20.20 -14.64
C ALA A 226 41.17 19.35 -14.02
N ALA A 227 42.07 18.81 -14.84
CA ALA A 227 43.25 18.11 -14.35
C ALA A 227 44.17 19.02 -13.53
N ARG A 228 44.42 20.23 -14.04
CA ARG A 228 45.24 21.25 -13.36
C ARG A 228 44.64 21.66 -12.02
N GLN A 229 43.32 21.84 -11.95
CA GLN A 229 42.60 22.18 -10.71
C GLN A 229 42.74 21.10 -9.63
N HIS A 230 42.84 19.84 -10.03
CA HIS A 230 43.10 18.72 -9.13
C HIS A 230 44.59 18.42 -8.90
N GLY A 231 45.48 19.34 -9.29
CA GLY A 231 46.93 19.19 -9.10
C GLY A 231 47.51 18.05 -9.91
N GLY A 232 47.05 17.83 -11.14
CA GLY A 232 47.68 16.89 -12.06
C GLY A 232 47.51 17.27 -13.52
N THR A 233 47.77 16.32 -14.41
CA THR A 233 47.91 16.55 -15.84
C THR A 233 47.05 15.58 -16.63
N CYS A 234 46.32 16.09 -17.61
CA CYS A 234 45.69 15.26 -18.65
C CYS A 234 46.72 14.98 -19.74
N LEU A 235 46.96 13.70 -20.05
CA LEU A 235 47.94 13.27 -21.06
C LEU A 235 47.32 13.13 -22.45
N ALA A 236 46.02 13.40 -22.60
CA ALA A 236 45.34 13.34 -23.89
C ALA A 236 45.71 14.54 -24.78
N THR A 237 45.88 14.28 -26.08
CA THR A 237 46.09 15.31 -27.12
C THR A 237 44.85 15.57 -27.97
N THR A 238 43.83 14.71 -27.88
CA THR A 238 42.58 14.80 -28.66
C THR A 238 41.38 14.51 -27.78
N TYR A 239 40.26 15.18 -28.05
CA TYR A 239 38.99 14.96 -27.37
C TYR A 239 37.97 14.29 -28.30
N THR A 240 37.55 13.08 -27.95
CA THR A 240 36.62 12.25 -28.74
C THR A 240 35.23 12.15 -28.11
N GLY A 241 35.00 12.84 -27.00
CA GLY A 241 33.70 12.99 -26.37
C GLY A 241 33.67 12.77 -24.85
N ALA A 242 32.60 13.22 -24.20
CA ALA A 242 32.50 13.26 -22.73
C ALA A 242 32.47 11.88 -22.05
N LYS A 243 32.12 10.83 -22.80
CA LYS A 243 32.05 9.44 -22.33
C LYS A 243 33.30 8.62 -22.67
N SER A 244 34.20 9.15 -23.49
CA SER A 244 35.46 8.50 -23.84
C SER A 244 36.41 8.52 -22.65
N HIS A 245 37.34 7.55 -22.63
CA HIS A 245 38.38 7.45 -21.62
C HIS A 245 39.61 8.26 -22.03
N TYR A 246 40.23 8.92 -21.06
CA TYR A 246 41.41 9.74 -21.25
C TYR A 246 42.44 9.42 -20.16
N PRO A 247 43.74 9.44 -20.50
CA PRO A 247 44.81 9.22 -19.54
C PRO A 247 45.08 10.49 -18.70
N PHE A 248 45.27 10.29 -17.39
CA PHE A 248 45.60 11.32 -16.41
C PHE A 248 46.78 10.88 -15.54
N ARG A 249 47.46 11.87 -14.96
CA ARG A 249 48.50 11.69 -13.95
C ARG A 249 48.31 12.71 -12.82
N CYS A 250 48.29 12.30 -11.56
CA CYS A 250 48.21 13.23 -10.42
C CYS A 250 49.60 13.73 -9.98
N ALA A 251 49.65 14.72 -9.09
CA ALA A 251 50.89 15.22 -8.47
C ALA A 251 51.73 14.14 -7.79
N HIS A 252 51.09 13.11 -7.21
CA HIS A 252 51.78 11.99 -6.57
C HIS A 252 52.32 10.95 -7.58
N GLY A 253 52.15 11.18 -8.88
CA GLY A 253 52.67 10.30 -9.94
C GLY A 253 51.75 9.16 -10.36
N HIS A 254 50.61 8.93 -9.68
CA HIS A 254 49.65 7.89 -10.06
C HIS A 254 49.04 8.19 -11.43
N GLY A 255 49.10 7.22 -12.35
CA GLY A 255 48.52 7.30 -13.68
C GLY A 255 47.26 6.45 -13.81
N TRP A 256 46.18 6.98 -14.38
CA TRP A 256 44.95 6.23 -14.61
C TRP A 256 44.17 6.72 -15.82
N GLU A 257 43.23 5.90 -16.27
CA GLU A 257 42.27 6.27 -17.30
C GLU A 257 40.89 6.55 -16.69
N ALA A 258 40.29 7.68 -17.06
CA ALA A 258 38.95 8.05 -16.61
C ALA A 258 38.14 8.70 -17.73
N ARG A 259 36.82 8.64 -17.61
CA ARG A 259 35.92 9.36 -18.52
C ARG A 259 35.96 10.85 -18.24
N ALA A 260 35.91 11.68 -19.29
CA ALA A 260 35.96 13.14 -19.13
C ALA A 260 34.87 13.67 -18.19
N ASN A 261 33.66 13.13 -18.27
CA ASN A 261 32.57 13.54 -17.37
C ASN A 261 32.83 13.19 -15.89
N GLN A 262 33.55 12.11 -15.57
CA GLN A 262 33.85 11.76 -14.17
C GLN A 262 34.83 12.77 -13.55
N VAL A 263 35.83 13.19 -14.33
CA VAL A 263 36.80 14.20 -13.91
C VAL A 263 36.12 15.54 -13.68
N TRP A 264 35.23 15.97 -14.57
CA TRP A 264 34.48 17.21 -14.38
C TRP A 264 33.54 17.20 -13.17
N TYR A 265 33.04 16.03 -12.76
CA TYR A 265 32.24 15.89 -11.54
C TYR A 265 33.08 15.66 -10.27
N GLY A 266 34.39 15.89 -10.34
CA GLY A 266 35.29 15.89 -9.17
C GLY A 266 35.88 14.53 -8.81
N LYS A 267 35.69 13.49 -9.62
CA LYS A 267 36.38 12.21 -9.40
C LYS A 267 37.76 12.25 -10.05
N TRP A 268 38.79 12.25 -9.20
CA TRP A 268 40.17 12.41 -9.63
C TRP A 268 41.00 11.12 -9.43
N CYS A 269 41.98 11.14 -8.54
CA CYS A 269 42.88 10.03 -8.29
C CYS A 269 42.34 9.12 -7.19
N ARG A 270 42.06 7.85 -7.53
CA ARG A 270 41.59 6.85 -6.56
C ARG A 270 42.65 6.52 -5.53
N GLU A 271 43.91 6.38 -5.94
CA GLU A 271 45.02 6.04 -5.03
C GLU A 271 45.24 7.14 -4.00
N CYS A 272 45.32 8.41 -4.43
CA CYS A 272 45.40 9.53 -3.48
C CYS A 272 44.18 9.60 -2.55
N TYR A 273 42.98 9.28 -3.04
CA TYR A 273 41.80 9.19 -2.19
C TYR A 273 41.95 8.09 -1.13
N TRP A 274 42.41 6.90 -1.49
CA TRP A 274 42.66 5.82 -0.53
C TRP A 274 43.79 6.15 0.45
N ASP A 275 44.86 6.79 -0.02
CA ASP A 275 45.95 7.23 0.85
C ASP A 275 45.48 8.28 1.84
N SER A 276 44.60 9.21 1.43
CA SER A 276 44.00 10.19 2.33
C SER A 276 43.08 9.58 3.39
N LEU A 277 42.62 8.33 3.19
CA LEU A 277 41.79 7.60 4.16
C LEU A 277 42.61 6.74 5.13
N LYS A 278 43.93 6.61 4.93
CA LYS A 278 44.78 5.86 5.85
C LYS A 278 45.10 6.73 7.06
N HIS A 279 44.54 6.36 8.21
CA HIS A 279 44.96 6.97 9.47
C HIS A 279 46.40 6.59 9.81
N SER A 280 47.15 7.51 10.40
CA SER A 280 48.50 7.24 10.90
C SER A 280 48.49 6.93 12.40
N ILE A 281 49.55 6.30 12.90
CA ILE A 281 49.71 6.12 14.35
C ILE A 281 49.79 7.47 15.08
N GLN A 282 50.34 8.50 14.43
CA GLN A 282 50.43 9.85 14.97
C GLN A 282 49.04 10.49 15.14
N GLU A 283 48.12 10.26 14.21
CA GLU A 283 46.73 10.69 14.33
C GLU A 283 46.02 9.98 15.49
N MET A 284 46.28 8.68 15.69
CA MET A 284 45.72 7.94 16.82
C MET A 284 46.29 8.44 18.16
N GLN A 285 47.58 8.77 18.21
CA GLN A 285 48.21 9.38 19.38
C GLN A 285 47.65 10.78 19.66
N ALA A 286 47.42 11.60 18.63
CA ALA A 286 46.79 12.91 18.78
C ALA A 286 45.34 12.79 19.28
N LEU A 287 44.57 11.83 18.75
CA LEU A 287 43.22 11.51 19.21
C LEU A 287 43.21 11.11 20.68
N ALA A 288 44.18 10.29 21.10
CA ALA A 288 44.30 9.92 22.51
C ALA A 288 44.56 11.12 23.41
N ARG A 289 45.46 12.01 22.99
CA ARG A 289 45.76 13.25 23.72
C ARG A 289 44.54 14.16 23.83
N SER A 290 43.72 14.27 22.79
CA SER A 290 42.48 15.07 22.85
C SER A 290 41.46 14.55 23.86
N HIS A 291 41.53 13.28 24.23
CA HIS A 291 40.71 12.67 25.27
C HIS A 291 41.41 12.59 26.64
N GLY A 292 42.51 13.33 26.84
CA GLY A 292 43.27 13.34 28.08
C GLY A 292 44.07 12.06 28.34
N GLY A 293 44.26 11.21 27.33
CA GLY A 293 45.00 9.96 27.48
C GLY A 293 46.09 9.76 26.43
N GLU A 294 46.51 8.52 26.26
CA GLU A 294 47.65 8.14 25.43
C GLU A 294 47.34 6.87 24.63
N CYS A 295 47.76 6.86 23.36
CA CYS A 295 47.82 5.64 22.56
C CYS A 295 49.18 4.99 22.81
N VAL A 296 49.18 3.84 23.47
CA VAL A 296 50.40 3.12 23.90
C VAL A 296 51.01 2.33 22.75
N SER A 297 50.22 2.01 21.72
CA SER A 297 50.72 1.35 20.52
C SER A 297 51.68 2.24 19.72
N SER A 298 52.75 1.64 19.20
CA SER A 298 53.75 2.29 18.35
C SER A 298 53.45 2.18 16.85
N GLU A 299 52.53 1.29 16.47
CA GLU A 299 52.21 0.99 15.06
C GLU A 299 50.71 1.01 14.81
N TYR A 300 50.33 1.47 13.62
CA TYR A 300 48.95 1.46 13.12
C TYR A 300 48.87 0.66 11.82
N VAL A 301 48.05 -0.39 11.81
CA VAL A 301 47.88 -1.28 10.65
C VAL A 301 46.61 -0.91 9.87
N ASP A 302 45.45 -0.98 10.52
CA ASP A 302 44.17 -0.59 9.95
C ASP A 302 43.15 -0.24 11.05
N THR A 303 41.96 0.19 10.65
CA THR A 303 40.88 0.58 11.58
C THR A 303 40.29 -0.59 12.38
N ARG A 304 40.63 -1.85 12.02
CA ARG A 304 40.08 -3.08 12.59
C ARG A 304 41.04 -3.78 13.55
N THR A 305 42.32 -3.49 13.43
CA THR A 305 43.41 -3.96 14.29
C THR A 305 43.33 -3.22 15.61
N LYS A 306 43.38 -3.95 16.73
CA LYS A 306 43.24 -3.32 18.05
C LYS A 306 44.52 -2.56 18.39
N LEU A 307 44.36 -1.35 18.94
CA LEU A 307 45.43 -0.60 19.57
C LEU A 307 45.27 -0.63 21.09
N GLN A 308 46.38 -0.41 21.80
CA GLN A 308 46.41 -0.22 23.24
C GLN A 308 46.28 1.27 23.57
N TRP A 309 45.40 1.57 24.52
CA TRP A 309 45.08 2.92 24.94
C TRP A 309 45.17 3.03 26.45
N ARG A 310 45.48 4.22 26.94
CA ARG A 310 45.55 4.58 28.36
C ARG A 310 44.79 5.89 28.57
N CYS A 311 43.90 5.97 29.56
CA CYS A 311 43.21 7.23 29.87
C CYS A 311 43.98 8.04 30.92
N GLU A 312 43.53 9.26 31.18
CA GLU A 312 44.09 10.15 32.21
C GLU A 312 44.18 9.49 33.60
N ARG A 313 43.20 8.63 33.91
CA ARG A 313 43.12 7.90 35.19
C ARG A 313 44.00 6.65 35.24
N GLY A 314 44.83 6.41 34.22
CA GLY A 314 45.74 5.27 34.16
C GLY A 314 45.12 3.94 33.70
N HIS A 315 43.83 3.88 33.38
CA HIS A 315 43.22 2.65 32.87
C HIS A 315 43.77 2.30 31.49
N ALA A 316 44.31 1.08 31.35
CA ALA A 316 44.75 0.54 30.07
C ALA A 316 43.69 -0.38 29.45
N TRP A 317 43.39 -0.22 28.16
CA TRP A 317 42.49 -1.13 27.43
C TRP A 317 42.86 -1.27 25.95
N SER A 318 42.43 -2.40 25.38
CA SER A 318 42.63 -2.72 23.96
C SER A 318 41.32 -2.59 23.19
N THR A 319 41.27 -1.72 22.18
CA THR A 319 40.09 -1.59 21.31
C THR A 319 40.47 -1.21 19.88
N ARG A 320 39.52 -1.42 18.96
CA ARG A 320 39.67 -1.06 17.55
C ARG A 320 39.58 0.47 17.39
N PRO A 321 40.50 1.10 16.63
CA PRO A 321 40.45 2.54 16.35
C PRO A 321 39.11 3.00 15.78
N ALA A 322 38.46 2.20 14.92
CA ALA A 322 37.14 2.51 14.38
C ALA A 322 36.10 2.81 15.46
N VAL A 323 36.19 2.16 16.63
CA VAL A 323 35.23 2.34 17.72
C VAL A 323 35.39 3.70 18.36
N ILE A 324 36.62 4.20 18.53
CA ILE A 324 36.89 5.52 19.13
C ILE A 324 36.65 6.64 18.10
N ILE A 325 37.06 6.44 16.84
CA ILE A 325 36.89 7.42 15.76
C ILE A 325 35.39 7.66 15.45
N ARG A 326 34.57 6.60 15.48
CA ARG A 326 33.15 6.67 15.08
C ARG A 326 32.17 6.64 16.26
N GLY A 327 32.55 6.06 17.38
CA GLY A 327 31.73 5.91 18.58
C GLY A 327 32.31 6.74 19.71
N GLY A 328 31.54 7.70 20.23
CA GLY A 328 31.99 8.66 21.25
C GLY A 328 32.35 8.09 22.64
N GLY A 329 32.68 6.79 22.75
CA GLY A 329 33.16 6.16 23.98
C GLY A 329 34.69 6.11 24.00
N TRP A 330 35.29 6.73 25.01
CA TRP A 330 36.75 6.76 25.21
C TRP A 330 37.22 5.58 26.08
N CYS A 331 37.10 5.71 27.41
CA CYS A 331 37.52 4.68 28.35
C CYS A 331 36.31 3.91 28.91
N PRO A 332 36.21 2.58 28.71
CA PRO A 332 35.09 1.80 29.22
C PRO A 332 35.04 1.72 30.75
N LEU A 333 36.22 1.80 31.40
CA LEU A 333 36.33 1.77 32.86
C LEU A 333 35.86 3.10 33.46
N CYS A 334 36.28 4.26 32.92
CA CYS A 334 35.72 5.57 33.30
C CYS A 334 34.20 5.63 33.08
N ALA A 335 33.72 5.17 31.92
CA ALA A 335 32.28 5.17 31.62
C ALA A 335 31.48 4.25 32.57
N ASN A 336 32.06 3.14 33.05
CA ASN A 336 31.44 2.28 34.06
C ASN A 336 31.45 2.92 35.45
N LEU A 337 32.51 3.64 35.79
CA LEU A 337 32.60 4.38 37.04
C LEU A 337 31.56 5.50 37.10
N GLU A 338 31.42 6.31 36.05
CA GLU A 338 30.41 7.38 35.97
C GLU A 338 28.98 6.84 36.11
N ARG A 339 28.69 5.69 35.48
CA ARG A 339 27.36 5.04 35.56
C ARG A 339 27.08 4.39 36.92
N SER A 340 28.10 4.02 37.69
CA SER A 340 27.94 3.28 38.94
C SER A 340 27.68 4.20 40.13
N LYS A 341 26.50 4.08 40.76
CA LYS A 341 26.11 4.84 41.97
C LYS A 341 26.55 4.21 43.30
N LYS A 342 26.83 2.90 43.34
CA LYS A 342 27.19 2.16 44.57
C LYS A 342 28.69 2.22 44.84
N ARG A 343 29.10 2.73 46.01
CA ARG A 343 30.52 2.89 46.41
C ARG A 343 31.37 1.63 46.21
N GLY A 344 30.91 0.47 46.69
CA GLY A 344 31.63 -0.80 46.52
C GLY A 344 31.85 -1.23 45.06
N LYS A 345 30.94 -0.86 44.14
CA LYS A 345 31.13 -1.13 42.70
C LYS A 345 32.01 -0.09 42.03
N ARG A 346 32.10 1.12 42.57
CA ARG A 346 32.96 2.19 42.04
C ARG A 346 34.43 1.89 42.30
N LEU A 347 34.77 1.43 43.51
CA LEU A 347 36.10 0.95 43.91
C LEU A 347 36.70 -0.02 42.88
N LYS A 348 35.89 -1.00 42.42
CA LYS A 348 36.29 -1.96 41.36
C LYS A 348 36.79 -1.34 40.04
N TYR A 349 36.31 -0.15 39.68
CA TYR A 349 36.66 0.52 38.43
C TYR A 349 37.55 1.74 38.65
N ASP A 350 37.89 2.07 39.90
CA ASP A 350 38.90 3.07 40.18
C ASP A 350 40.28 2.47 39.96
N PHE A 351 41.23 3.29 39.51
CA PHE A 351 42.60 2.82 39.31
C PHE A 351 43.32 2.60 40.65
N GLU A 352 42.93 3.34 41.69
CA GLU A 352 43.57 3.35 43.01
C GLU A 352 42.97 2.33 44.00
N GLY A 353 41.89 1.63 43.62
CA GLY A 353 41.25 0.60 44.45
C GLY A 353 40.06 1.09 45.26
#